data_AF-A0A8T4VS51-F1
#
_entry.id   AF-A0A8T4VS51-F1
#
_cell.length_a   1.000
_cell.length_b   1.000
_cell.length_c   1.000
_cell.angle_alpha   90.00
_cell.angle_beta   90.00
_cell.angle_gamma   90.00
#
_symmetry.space_group_name_H-M   'P 1'
#
loop_
_entity.id
_entity.type
_entity.pdbx_description
1 polymer ?
#
loop_
_entity_poly.entity_id
_entity_poly.type
_entity_poly.pdbx_seq_one_letter_code
_entity_poly.pdbx_strand_id
1 'polypeptide(L)'
;AYQAVGLEHVDDPLRWLRDLHRPFCVTPDLTFLFVLSPDEALSRISDRALSPFEQSGFLADVQENYRRLARDEERFVTLDATLPPEVLCRQCREKIGEKMAASSRRF
;
A
#
# COMPACT_ATOMS: atom_id res chain seq x y z
N ALA A 1 -2.22 4.50 7.03
CA ALA A 1 -1.23 3.43 7.23
C ALA A 1 0.11 3.99 7.67
N TYR A 2 0.84 4.74 6.82
CA TYR A 2 2.16 5.26 7.16
C TYR A 2 2.18 6.14 8.42
N GLN A 3 1.37 7.20 8.43
CA GLN A 3 1.28 8.15 9.55
C GLN A 3 0.79 7.51 10.85
N ALA A 4 0.08 6.38 10.79
CA ALA A 4 -0.49 5.76 11.98
C ALA A 4 0.57 5.25 12.96
N VAL A 5 1.76 4.89 12.46
CA VAL A 5 2.88 4.43 13.31
C VAL A 5 3.35 5.53 14.25
N GLY A 6 3.30 6.80 13.82
CA GLY A 6 3.68 7.95 14.66
C GLY A 6 2.56 8.48 15.56
N LEU A 7 1.39 7.83 15.62
CA LEU A 7 0.21 8.30 16.35
C LEU A 7 -0.13 7.39 17.53
N GLU A 8 0.88 6.98 18.31
CA GLU A 8 0.75 6.03 19.41
C GLU A 8 -0.23 6.46 20.53
N HIS A 9 -0.49 7.77 20.65
CA HIS A 9 -1.41 8.33 21.65
C HIS A 9 -2.87 8.44 21.18
N VAL A 10 -3.15 8.04 19.95
CA VAL A 10 -4.50 8.08 19.37
C VAL A 10 -5.10 6.69 19.42
N ASP A 11 -6.31 6.57 19.94
CA ASP A 11 -7.06 5.31 19.91
C ASP A 11 -7.38 4.91 18.46
N ASP A 12 -6.99 3.69 18.08
CA ASP A 12 -7.15 3.14 16.73
C ASP A 12 -6.71 4.15 15.63
N PRO A 13 -5.40 4.44 15.54
CA PRO A 13 -4.89 5.53 14.70
C PRO A 13 -5.17 5.31 13.21
N LEU A 14 -5.30 4.06 12.76
CA LEU A 14 -5.70 3.73 11.39
C LEU A 14 -7.13 4.16 11.11
N ARG A 15 -8.07 3.80 11.98
CA ARG A 15 -9.47 4.19 11.83
C ARG A 15 -9.62 5.70 11.94
N TRP A 16 -8.97 6.33 12.92
CA TRP A 16 -9.02 7.77 13.11
C TRP A 16 -8.56 8.52 11.86
N LEU A 17 -7.39 8.16 11.30
CA LEU A 17 -6.88 8.76 10.06
C LEU A 17 -7.81 8.53 8.87
N ARG A 18 -8.40 7.34 8.76
CA ARG A 18 -9.32 7.03 7.66
C ARG A 18 -10.58 7.90 7.75
N ASP A 19 -11.16 8.02 8.93
CA ASP A 19 -12.39 8.76 9.15
C ASP A 19 -12.15 10.28 8.98
N LEU A 20 -10.96 10.77 9.35
CA LEU A 20 -10.51 12.14 9.08
C LEU A 20 -10.44 12.46 7.58
N HIS A 21 -9.88 11.56 6.77
CA HIS A 21 -9.70 11.78 5.32
C HIS A 21 -10.97 11.50 4.49
N ARG A 22 -11.88 10.66 5.00
CA ARG A 22 -13.08 10.20 4.27
C ARG A 22 -13.88 11.32 3.56
N PRO A 23 -14.10 12.52 4.14
CA PRO A 23 -14.88 13.56 3.46
C PRO A 23 -14.17 14.20 2.26
N PHE A 24 -12.84 14.04 2.17
CA PHE A 24 -12.00 14.78 1.22
C PHE A 24 -11.31 13.87 0.20
N CYS A 25 -11.35 12.55 0.39
CA CYS A 25 -10.67 11.58 -0.46
C CYS A 25 -11.66 10.72 -1.25
N VAL A 26 -11.51 10.71 -2.58
CA VAL A 26 -12.18 9.73 -3.44
C VAL A 26 -11.50 8.37 -3.24
N THR A 27 -12.30 7.33 -2.98
CA THR A 27 -11.78 5.97 -2.82
C THR A 27 -11.52 5.34 -4.18
N PRO A 28 -10.29 4.86 -4.48
CA PRO A 28 -9.99 4.19 -5.74
C PRO A 28 -10.75 2.88 -5.90
N ASP A 29 -11.14 2.55 -7.14
CA ASP A 29 -11.78 1.26 -7.47
C ASP A 29 -10.83 0.04 -7.38
N LEU A 30 -9.52 0.31 -7.49
CA LEU A 30 -8.44 -0.68 -7.48
C LEU A 30 -7.18 -0.03 -6.89
N THR A 31 -6.45 -0.74 -6.04
CA THR A 31 -5.20 -0.26 -5.43
C THR A 31 -4.19 -1.40 -5.36
N PHE A 32 -2.99 -1.18 -5.90
CA PHE A 32 -1.92 -2.17 -5.85
C PHE A 32 -1.03 -1.92 -4.64
N LEU A 33 -0.84 -2.96 -3.81
CA LEU A 33 0.12 -2.94 -2.70
C LEU A 33 1.31 -3.81 -3.06
N PHE A 34 2.45 -3.19 -3.34
CA PHE A 34 3.71 -3.86 -3.62
C PHE A 34 4.41 -4.19 -2.29
N VAL A 35 4.56 -5.47 -1.99
CA VAL A 35 5.15 -5.93 -0.73
C VAL A 35 6.60 -6.33 -0.96
N LEU A 36 7.50 -5.66 -0.23
CA LEU A 36 8.93 -5.90 -0.22
C LEU A 36 9.43 -5.83 1.22
N SER A 37 10.41 -6.66 1.60
CA SER A 37 11.00 -6.51 2.93
C SER A 37 11.62 -5.11 3.09
N PRO A 38 11.48 -4.45 4.26
CA PRO A 38 12.12 -3.16 4.49
C PRO A 38 13.63 -3.16 4.26
N ASP A 39 14.32 -4.23 4.66
CA ASP A 39 15.78 -4.35 4.47
C ASP A 39 16.16 -4.39 3.00
N GLU A 40 15.44 -5.19 2.19
CA GLU A 40 15.66 -5.23 0.74
C GLU A 40 15.33 -3.88 0.09
N ALA A 41 14.23 -3.25 0.48
CA ALA A 41 13.86 -1.91 -0.01
C ALA A 41 14.94 -0.87 0.29
N LEU A 42 15.47 -0.85 1.52
CA LEU A 42 16.53 0.06 1.95
C LEU A 42 17.84 -0.20 1.21
N SER A 43 18.19 -1.47 0.98
CA SER A 43 19.39 -1.82 0.21
C SER A 43 19.39 -1.22 -1.21
N ARG A 44 18.20 -1.14 -1.84
CA ARG A 44 18.02 -0.62 -3.21
C ARG A 44 18.20 0.90 -3.31
N ILE A 45 18.12 1.62 -2.20
CA ILE A 45 18.23 3.09 -2.13
C ILE A 45 19.41 3.55 -1.27
N SER A 46 20.35 2.66 -1.01
CA SER A 46 21.53 2.90 -0.16
C SER A 46 22.54 3.89 -0.75
N ASP A 47 22.35 4.30 -2.00
CA ASP A 47 23.17 5.26 -2.73
C ASP A 47 22.88 6.72 -2.38
N ARG A 48 21.85 6.98 -1.55
CA ARG A 48 21.47 8.33 -1.11
C ARG A 48 21.32 8.44 0.41
N ALA A 49 21.28 9.68 0.89
CA ALA A 49 20.92 9.95 2.27
C ALA A 49 19.49 9.47 2.55
N LEU A 50 19.34 8.73 3.66
CA LEU A 50 18.06 8.23 4.14
C LEU A 50 17.34 9.32 4.96
N SER A 51 16.03 9.41 4.79
CA SER A 51 15.18 10.26 5.62
C SER A 51 15.01 9.65 7.03
N PRO A 52 14.60 10.45 8.03
CA PRO A 52 14.33 9.93 9.38
C PRO A 52 13.32 8.77 9.43
N PHE A 53 12.44 8.66 8.42
CA PHE A 53 11.42 7.62 8.34
C PHE A 53 11.87 6.38 7.54
N GLU A 54 13.07 6.41 6.96
CA GLU A 54 13.63 5.30 6.17
C GLU A 54 14.49 4.39 7.07
N GLN A 55 13.83 3.81 8.08
CA GLN A 55 14.45 2.90 9.04
C GLN A 55 13.67 1.58 9.07
N SER A 56 14.39 0.45 9.10
CA SER A 56 13.80 -0.88 8.91
C SER A 56 12.64 -1.17 9.89
N GLY A 57 12.84 -0.93 11.19
CA GLY A 57 11.80 -1.15 12.21
C GLY A 57 10.53 -0.32 11.97
N PHE A 58 10.69 0.99 11.74
CA PHE A 58 9.57 1.88 11.45
C PHE A 58 8.82 1.44 10.18
N LEU A 59 9.56 1.08 9.13
CA LEU A 59 8.98 0.61 7.87
C LEU A 59 8.29 -0.76 8.00
N ALA A 60 8.73 -1.62 8.93
CA ALA A 60 8.06 -2.88 9.23
C ALA A 60 6.66 -2.63 9.83
N ASP A 61 6.54 -1.71 10.79
CA ASP A 61 5.25 -1.33 11.38
C ASP A 61 4.33 -0.66 10.36
N VAL A 62 4.90 0.21 9.51
CA VAL A 62 4.19 0.81 8.38
C VAL A 62 3.64 -0.26 7.44
N GLN A 63 4.47 -1.26 7.10
CA GLN A 63 4.08 -2.34 6.21
C GLN A 63 2.93 -3.17 6.80
N GLU A 64 2.96 -3.48 8.10
CA GLU A 64 1.88 -4.25 8.71
C GLU A 64 0.55 -3.47 8.68
N ASN A 65 0.61 -2.15 8.89
CA ASN A 65 -0.56 -1.29 8.73
C ASN A 65 -1.14 -1.32 7.31
N TYR A 66 -0.30 -1.35 6.26
CA TYR A 66 -0.77 -1.50 4.88
C TYR A 66 -1.33 -2.90 4.60
N ARG A 67 -0.71 -3.95 5.13
CA ARG A 67 -1.21 -5.33 5.01
C ARG A 67 -2.57 -5.50 5.67
N ARG A 68 -2.78 -4.88 6.84
CA ARG A 68 -4.09 -4.85 7.48
C ARG A 68 -5.14 -4.18 6.60
N LEU A 69 -4.86 -3.00 6.05
CA LEU A 69 -5.78 -2.33 5.12
C LEU A 69 -6.11 -3.20 3.90
N ALA A 70 -5.11 -3.88 3.33
CA ALA A 70 -5.31 -4.73 2.16
C ALA A 70 -6.14 -5.99 2.47
N ARG A 71 -6.12 -6.50 3.71
CA ARG A 71 -6.98 -7.60 4.16
C ARG A 71 -8.43 -7.14 4.39
N ASP A 72 -8.60 -5.92 4.88
CA ASP A 72 -9.91 -5.38 5.25
C ASP A 72 -10.70 -4.80 4.05
N GLU A 73 -10.04 -4.53 2.91
CA GLU A 73 -10.64 -3.87 1.76
C GLU A 73 -10.41 -4.64 0.44
N GLU A 74 -11.50 -5.14 -0.18
CA GLU A 74 -11.46 -5.93 -1.43
C GLU A 74 -10.87 -5.21 -2.66
N ARG A 75 -10.74 -3.88 -2.61
CA ARG A 75 -10.15 -3.10 -3.72
C ARG A 75 -8.63 -3.26 -3.82
N PHE A 76 -7.98 -3.85 -2.83
CA PHE A 76 -6.53 -4.05 -2.83
C PHE A 76 -6.14 -5.31 -3.59
N VAL A 77 -5.08 -5.18 -4.39
CA VAL A 77 -4.35 -6.32 -4.97
C VAL A 77 -2.93 -6.27 -4.42
N THR A 78 -2.57 -7.26 -3.61
CA THR A 78 -1.22 -7.39 -3.08
C THR A 78 -0.32 -8.09 -4.10
N LEU A 79 0.85 -7.52 -4.37
CA LEU A 79 1.84 -8.03 -5.32
C LEU A 79 3.18 -8.25 -4.63
N ASP A 80 3.84 -9.36 -4.97
CA ASP A 80 5.19 -9.67 -4.51
C ASP A 80 6.22 -8.84 -5.27
N ALA A 81 6.78 -7.82 -4.60
CA ALA A 81 7.69 -6.87 -5.21
C ALA A 81 9.15 -7.35 -5.30
N THR A 82 9.41 -8.62 -4.96
CA THR A 82 10.68 -9.29 -5.28
C THR A 82 10.74 -9.69 -6.76
N LEU A 83 9.59 -9.77 -7.43
CA LEU A 83 9.50 -10.09 -8.85
C LEU A 83 10.02 -8.95 -9.74
N PRO A 84 10.50 -9.26 -10.96
CA PRO A 84 10.93 -8.25 -11.91
C PRO A 84 9.82 -7.24 -12.27
N PRO A 85 10.15 -5.97 -12.53
CA PRO A 85 9.17 -4.94 -12.89
C PRO A 85 8.27 -5.31 -14.07
N GLU A 86 8.77 -6.05 -15.05
CA GLU A 86 8.00 -6.46 -16.23
C GLU A 86 6.91 -7.47 -15.87
N VAL A 87 7.18 -8.34 -14.90
CA VAL A 87 6.21 -9.30 -14.37
C VAL A 87 5.11 -8.57 -13.61
N LEU A 88 5.50 -7.67 -12.72
CA LEU A 88 4.57 -6.83 -11.94
C LEU A 88 3.69 -5.96 -12.83
N CYS A 89 4.27 -5.32 -13.86
CA CYS A 89 3.54 -4.49 -14.81
C CYS A 89 2.47 -5.28 -15.56
N ARG A 90 2.78 -6.51 -15.97
CA ARG A 90 1.81 -7.41 -16.61
C ARG A 90 0.67 -7.77 -15.66
N GLN A 91 0.97 -8.16 -14.41
CA GLN A 91 -0.05 -8.47 -13.40
C GLN A 91 -0.98 -7.26 -13.14
N CYS A 92 -0.41 -6.05 -13.02
CA CYS A 92 -1.20 -4.82 -12.88
C CYS A 92 -2.14 -4.61 -14.07
N ARG A 93 -1.64 -4.75 -15.31
CA ARG A 93 -2.44 -4.56 -16.54
C ARG A 93 -3.59 -5.55 -16.63
N GLU A 94 -3.34 -6.81 -16.30
CA GLU A 94 -4.39 -7.85 -16.26
C GLU A 94 -5.51 -7.47 -15.28
N LYS A 95 -5.15 -7.07 -14.06
CA LYS A 95 -6.13 -6.67 -13.03
C LYS A 95 -6.90 -5.40 -13.39
N ILE A 96 -6.24 -4.43 -14.01
CA ILE A 96 -6.91 -3.23 -14.55
C ILE A 96 -7.91 -3.64 -15.63
N GLY A 97 -7.50 -4.50 -16.57
CA GLY A 97 -8.37 -5.01 -17.64
C GLY A 97 -9.61 -5.75 -17.11
N GLU A 98 -9.43 -6.64 -16.12
CA GLU A 98 -10.52 -7.32 -15.42
C GLU A 98 -11.52 -6.31 -14.81
N LYS A 99 -11.00 -5.30 -14.11
CA LYS A 99 -11.83 -4.28 -13.45
C LYS A 99 -12.60 -3.44 -14.46
N MET A 100 -11.96 -3.02 -15.54
CA MET A 100 -12.60 -2.27 -16.63
C MET A 100 -13.72 -3.10 -17.29
N ALA A 101 -13.44 -4.37 -17.60
CA ALA A 101 -14.43 -5.26 -18.21
C ALA A 101 -15.64 -5.52 -17.29
N ALA A 102 -15.42 -5.67 -15.98
CA ALA A 102 -16.50 -5.82 -15.01
C ALA A 102 -17.36 -4.55 -14.89
N SER A 103 -16.75 -3.37 -15.01
CA SER A 103 -17.46 -2.09 -14.99
C SER A 103 -18.32 -1.88 -16.24
N SER A 104 -17.82 -2.25 -17.43
CA SER A 104 -18.58 -2.18 -18.68
C SER A 104 -19.78 -3.12 -18.76
N ARG A 105 -19.81 -4.21 -17.98
CA ARG A 105 -20.97 -5.14 -17.92
C ARG A 105 -22.09 -4.65 -17.00
N ARG A 106 -21.88 -3.55 -16.28
CA ARG A 106 -22.85 -2.99 -15.32
C ARG A 106 -23.80 -1.96 -15.94
N PHE A 107 -23.68 -1.72 -17.25
CA PHE A 107 -24.52 -0.82 -18.04
C PHE A 107 -25.14 -1.56 -19.22
#